data_AF-A0A1Q7B4D0-F1
#
_entry.id   AF-A0A1Q7B4D0-F1
#
_cell.length_a   1.000
_cell.length_b   1.000
_cell.length_c   1.000
_cell.angle_alpha   90.00
_cell.angle_beta   90.00
_cell.angle_gamma   90.00
#
_symmetry.space_group_name_H-M   'P 1'
#
loop_
_entity.id
_entity.type
_entity.pdbx_description
1 polymer ?
#
loop_
_entity_poly.entity_id
_entity_poly.type
_entity_poly.pdbx_seq_one_letter_code
_entity_poly.pdbx_strand_id
1 'polypeptide(L)'
;MLVPVLAVLVTGVTGFWQRTGDGTLEYGFPLPWKTSQIVPTCASCSLPTSYNWVFFLIDAVFYAAIGYGIISLYTRTIWKQKDHLTDPGKAAMP
;
A
#
# COMPACT_ATOMS: atom_id res chain seq x y z
N MET A 1 -1.62 -16.10 -2.17
CA MET A 1 -2.68 -15.38 -2.91
C MET A 1 -3.35 -14.27 -2.09
N LEU A 2 -3.43 -14.37 -0.76
CA LEU A 2 -4.08 -13.32 0.06
C LEU A 2 -3.37 -11.95 0.00
N VAL A 3 -2.03 -11.92 0.07
CA VAL A 3 -1.24 -10.68 0.09
C VAL A 3 -1.46 -9.79 -1.15
N PRO A 4 -1.35 -10.29 -2.40
CA PRO A 4 -1.60 -9.45 -3.57
C PRO A 4 -3.05 -8.98 -3.68
N VAL A 5 -4.03 -9.81 -3.29
CA VAL A 5 -5.45 -9.41 -3.26
C VAL A 5 -5.65 -8.27 -2.28
N LEU A 6 -5.09 -8.38 -1.08
CA LEU A 6 -5.16 -7.32 -0.07
C LEU A 6 -4.47 -6.04 -0.55
N ALA A 7 -3.32 -6.14 -1.21
CA ALA A 7 -2.60 -5.00 -1.74
C ALA A 7 -3.41 -4.22 -2.79
N VAL A 8 -4.08 -4.93 -3.71
CA VAL A 8 -4.97 -4.30 -4.70
C VAL A 8 -6.17 -3.63 -4.04
N LEU A 9 -6.78 -4.28 -3.03
CA LEU A 9 -7.90 -3.69 -2.27
C LEU A 9 -7.47 -2.43 -1.52
N VAL A 10 -6.34 -2.47 -0.82
CA VAL A 10 -5.78 -1.30 -0.11
C VAL A 10 -5.49 -0.17 -1.09
N THR A 11 -4.88 -0.48 -2.24
CA THR A 11 -4.63 0.51 -3.30
C THR A 11 -5.95 1.12 -3.77
N GLY A 12 -6.98 0.31 -4.04
CA GLY A 12 -8.31 0.80 -4.41
C GLY A 12 -8.94 1.74 -3.39
N VAL A 13 -8.82 1.42 -2.10
CA VAL A 13 -9.33 2.28 -1.00
C VAL A 13 -8.60 3.63 -0.97
N THR A 14 -7.31 3.68 -1.30
CA THR A 14 -6.56 4.95 -1.33
C THR A 14 -7.08 5.92 -2.42
N GLY A 15 -7.86 5.45 -3.39
CA GLY A 15 -8.51 6.27 -4.41
C GLY A 15 -9.67 7.13 -3.91
N PHE A 16 -10.03 6.98 -2.63
CA PHE A 16 -10.91 7.89 -1.91
C PHE A 16 -10.14 8.90 -1.05
N TRP A 17 -8.82 8.71 -0.92
CA TRP A 17 -7.96 9.62 -0.15
C TRP A 17 -7.59 10.82 -1.01
N GLN A 18 -8.18 11.97 -0.70
CA GLN A 18 -7.93 13.20 -1.44
C GLN A 18 -6.57 13.80 -1.07
N ARG A 19 -5.82 14.17 -2.09
CA ARG A 19 -4.66 15.06 -2.05
C ARG A 19 -5.02 16.34 -2.81
N THR A 20 -4.79 17.47 -2.16
CA THR A 20 -5.03 18.77 -2.77
C THR A 20 -3.96 19.04 -3.83
N GLY A 21 -4.37 19.18 -5.09
CA GLY A 21 -3.54 19.66 -6.20
C GLY A 21 -3.97 21.06 -6.65
N ASP A 22 -3.11 21.75 -7.41
CA ASP A 22 -3.39 23.07 -7.97
C ASP A 22 -4.48 22.97 -9.06
N GLY A 23 -5.75 23.14 -8.67
CA GLY A 23 -6.90 23.14 -9.59
C GLY A 23 -7.42 21.76 -10.02
N THR A 24 -6.76 20.68 -9.60
CA THR A 24 -7.19 19.30 -9.78
C THR A 24 -7.25 18.56 -8.45
N LEU A 25 -8.30 17.75 -8.25
CA LEU A 25 -8.38 16.87 -7.09
C LEU A 25 -7.63 15.59 -7.44
N GLU A 26 -6.53 15.34 -6.74
CA GLU A 26 -5.75 14.13 -6.90
C GLU A 26 -6.11 13.13 -5.81
N TYR A 27 -6.14 11.85 -6.13
CA TYR A 27 -6.48 10.77 -5.21
C TYR A 27 -5.52 9.60 -5.40
N GLY A 28 -5.31 8.86 -4.33
CA GLY A 28 -4.37 7.74 -4.31
C GLY A 28 -3.19 7.99 -3.40
N PHE A 29 -2.65 6.90 -2.87
CA PHE A 29 -1.45 6.90 -2.05
C PHE A 29 -0.68 5.59 -2.27
N PRO A 30 0.67 5.63 -2.36
CA PRO A 30 1.52 6.82 -2.26
C PRO A 30 1.57 7.72 -3.50
N LEU A 31 1.13 7.28 -4.69
CA LEU A 31 1.10 8.11 -5.90
C LEU A 31 -0.33 8.50 -6.30
N PRO A 32 -0.55 9.68 -6.89
CA PRO A 32 -1.88 10.10 -7.33
C PRO A 32 -2.28 9.35 -8.60
N TRP A 33 -2.91 8.18 -8.45
CA TRP A 33 -3.33 7.33 -9.57
C TRP A 33 -4.75 7.62 -10.07
N LYS A 34 -5.52 8.45 -9.37
CA LYS A 34 -6.84 8.94 -9.80
C LYS A 34 -6.87 10.45 -9.71
N THR A 35 -7.36 11.14 -10.73
CA THR A 35 -7.54 12.59 -10.70
C THR A 35 -8.95 12.95 -11.16
N SER A 36 -9.49 14.05 -10.63
CA SER A 36 -10.69 14.67 -11.14
C SER A 36 -10.47 16.17 -11.34
N GLN A 37 -10.98 16.69 -12.47
CA GLN A 37 -10.88 18.12 -12.76
C GLN A 37 -12.07 18.85 -12.14
N ILE A 38 -11.80 19.95 -11.45
CA ILE A 38 -12.83 20.85 -10.95
C ILE A 38 -13.29 21.71 -12.11
N VAL A 39 -14.45 21.40 -12.69
CA VAL A 39 -15.03 22.20 -13.77
C VAL A 39 -15.92 23.29 -13.14
N PRO A 40 -15.57 24.59 -13.23
CA PRO A 40 -16.28 25.66 -12.50
C PRO A 40 -17.70 25.93 -12.99
N THR A 41 -18.09 25.37 -14.14
CA THR A 41 -19.30 25.76 -14.87
C THR A 41 -20.53 24.91 -14.54
N CYS A 42 -20.39 23.83 -13.75
CA CYS A 42 -21.52 22.97 -13.42
C CYS A 42 -21.33 22.22 -12.10
N ALA A 43 -22.04 22.62 -11.06
CA ALA A 43 -21.97 22.02 -9.71
C ALA A 43 -22.54 20.59 -9.63
N SER A 44 -23.34 20.16 -10.61
CA SER A 44 -24.00 18.85 -10.63
C SER A 44 -23.50 17.92 -11.74
N CYS A 45 -22.48 18.35 -12.50
CA CYS A 45 -21.92 17.54 -13.56
C CYS A 45 -20.94 16.52 -12.97
N SER A 46 -20.91 15.30 -13.53
CA SER A 46 -19.85 14.36 -13.21
C SER A 46 -18.51 14.98 -13.58
N LEU A 47 -17.65 15.22 -12.58
CA LEU A 47 -16.29 15.70 -12.82
C LEU A 47 -15.59 14.65 -13.69
N PRO A 48 -14.93 15.03 -14.79
CA PRO A 48 -14.17 14.09 -15.59
C PRO A 48 -13.07 13.49 -14.72
N THR A 49 -13.13 12.16 -14.55
CA THR A 49 -12.16 11.38 -13.81
C THR A 49 -11.17 10.73 -14.76
N SER A 50 -9.89 10.81 -14.41
CA SER A 50 -8.82 10.11 -15.14
C SER A 50 -8.05 9.19 -14.21
N TYR A 51 -7.59 8.05 -14.74
CA TYR A 51 -6.90 7.02 -13.99
C TYR A 51 -5.54 6.72 -14.61
N ASN A 52 -4.50 6.79 -13.79
CA ASN A 52 -3.17 6.36 -14.15
C ASN A 52 -2.93 4.93 -13.62
N TRP A 53 -3.17 3.95 -14.49
CA TRP A 53 -3.00 2.53 -14.18
C TRP A 53 -1.56 2.14 -13.82
N VAL A 54 -0.56 2.88 -14.30
CA VAL A 54 0.84 2.63 -13.95
C VAL A 54 1.10 2.98 -12.49
N PHE A 55 0.63 4.15 -12.04
CA PHE A 55 0.75 4.55 -10.63
C PHE A 55 -0.04 3.63 -9.72
N PHE A 56 -1.24 3.21 -10.15
CA PHE A 56 -2.02 2.20 -9.42
C PHE A 56 -1.24 0.89 -9.25
N LEU A 57 -0.59 0.40 -10.32
CA LEU A 57 0.19 -0.83 -10.27
C LEU A 57 1.41 -0.69 -9.35
N ILE A 58 2.11 0.45 -9.42
CA ILE A 58 3.25 0.74 -8.54
C ILE A 58 2.83 0.73 -7.08
N ASP A 59 1.71 1.39 -6.74
CA ASP A 59 1.17 1.43 -5.39
C ASP A 59 0.77 0.02 -4.91
N ALA A 60 0.13 -0.79 -5.76
CA ALA A 60 -0.22 -2.17 -5.44
C ALA A 60 1.02 -3.05 -5.18
N VAL A 61 2.07 -2.93 -6.00
CA VAL A 61 3.34 -3.64 -5.79
C VAL A 61 4.02 -3.15 -4.50
N PHE A 62 3.97 -1.86 -4.21
CA PHE A 62 4.50 -1.28 -2.99
C PHE A 62 3.83 -1.86 -1.73
N TYR A 63 2.48 -1.90 -1.70
CA TYR A 63 1.74 -2.50 -0.59
C TYR A 63 1.98 -4.01 -0.47
N ALA A 64 2.10 -4.72 -1.58
CA ALA A 64 2.45 -6.14 -1.57
C ALA A 64 3.85 -6.36 -0.97
N ALA A 65 4.83 -5.54 -1.36
CA ALA A 65 6.20 -5.61 -0.84
C ALA A 65 6.25 -5.37 0.68
N ILE A 66 5.49 -4.38 1.19
CA ILE A 66 5.36 -4.16 2.65
C ILE A 66 4.76 -5.38 3.32
N GLY A 67 3.65 -5.91 2.79
CA GLY A 67 2.99 -7.09 3.35
C GLY A 67 3.91 -8.31 3.43
N TYR A 68 4.63 -8.60 2.35
CA TYR A 68 5.61 -9.69 2.33
C TYR A 68 6.81 -9.42 3.25
N GLY A 69 7.27 -8.16 3.35
CA GLY A 69 8.34 -7.76 4.25
C GLY A 69 8.00 -8.03 5.71
N ILE A 70 6.78 -7.66 6.14
CA ILE A 70 6.29 -7.93 7.50
C ILE A 70 6.25 -9.44 7.78
N ILE A 71 5.70 -10.23 6.86
CA ILE A 71 5.62 -11.70 7.01
C ILE A 71 7.02 -12.31 7.10
N SER A 72 7.96 -11.86 6.27
CA SER A 72 9.34 -12.35 6.27
C SER A 72 10.06 -12.05 7.58
N LEU A 73 9.92 -10.83 8.11
CA LEU A 73 10.50 -10.46 9.40
C LEU A 73 9.86 -11.24 10.55
N TYR A 74 8.54 -11.36 10.56
CA TYR A 74 7.80 -12.09 11.59
C TYR A 74 8.12 -13.59 11.61
N THR A 75 8.23 -14.21 10.43
CA THR A 75 8.69 -15.60 10.36
C THR A 75 10.11 -15.70 10.91
N ARG A 76 11.04 -14.83 10.50
CA ARG A 76 12.43 -14.84 10.98
C ARG A 76 12.54 -14.70 12.49
N THR A 77 11.73 -13.88 13.14
CA THR A 77 11.74 -13.75 14.61
C THR A 77 11.23 -15.01 15.30
N ILE A 78 10.18 -15.65 14.78
CA ILE A 78 9.68 -16.94 15.29
C ILE A 78 10.75 -18.03 15.16
N TRP A 79 11.42 -18.11 14.01
CA TRP A 79 12.51 -19.09 13.81
C TRP A 79 13.62 -18.88 14.85
N LYS A 80 14.08 -17.63 15.04
CA LYS A 80 15.08 -17.31 16.07
C LYS A 80 14.64 -17.68 17.48
N GLN A 81 13.37 -17.47 17.83
CA GLN A 81 12.85 -17.88 19.14
C GLN A 81 12.84 -19.40 19.31
N LYS A 82 12.43 -20.15 18.27
CA LYS A 82 12.47 -21.62 18.29
C LYS A 82 13.90 -22.14 18.48
N ASP A 83 14.87 -21.55 17.81
CA ASP A 83 16.28 -21.94 17.95
C ASP A 83 16.77 -21.73 19.39
N HIS A 84 16.46 -20.58 20.01
CA HIS A 84 16.80 -20.30 21.40
C HIS A 84 16.11 -21.23 22.41
N LEU A 85 14.88 -21.66 22.13
CA LEU A 85 14.14 -22.61 22.97
C LEU A 85 14.66 -24.05 22.83
N THR A 86 15.23 -24.40 21.68
CA THR A 86 15.69 -25.76 21.37
C THR A 86 17.16 -25.97 21.76
N ASP A 87 17.96 -24.90 21.85
CA ASP A 87 19.36 -24.92 22.31
C ASP A 87 19.66 -23.75 23.29
N PRO A 88 19.30 -23.88 24.58
CA PRO A 88 19.56 -22.85 25.59
C PRO A 88 21.06 -22.68 25.93
N GLY A 89 21.93 -23.62 25.51
CA GLY A 89 23.37 -23.62 25.83
C GLY A 89 24.19 -22.64 24.99
N LYS A 90 23.72 -22.30 23.78
CA LYS A 90 24.41 -21.39 22.85
C LYS A 90 24.35 -19.91 23.23
N ALA A 91 23.45 -19.53 24.15
CA ALA A 91 23.31 -18.16 24.64
C ALA A 91 24.24 -17.84 25.83
N ALA A 92 24.97 -18.84 26.35
CA ALA A 92 25.74 -18.73 27.59
C ALA A 92 27.27 -18.90 27.42
N MET A 93 27.80 -18.79 26.20
CA MET A 93 29.26 -18.72 25.98
C MET A 93 29.66 -17.29 25.61
N PRO A 94 30.57 -16.65 26.37
CA PRO A 94 31.05 -15.29 26.15
C PRO A 94 31.90 -15.15 24.88
#